data_AF-A0A972EPI8-F1
#
_entry.id   AF-A0A972EPI8-F1
#
_cell.length_a   1.000
_cell.length_b   1.000
_cell.length_c   1.000
_cell.angle_alpha   90.00
_cell.angle_beta   90.00
_cell.angle_gamma   90.00
#
_symmetry.space_group_name_H-M   'P 1'
#
loop_
_entity.id
_entity.type
_entity.pdbx_description
1 polymer ?
#
loop_
_entity_poly.entity_id
_entity_poly.type
_entity_poly.pdbx_seq_one_letter_code
_entity_poly.pdbx_strand_id
1 'polypeptide(L)' 'MFCLFSGTSNPSFAQKVADHLGVKLSKSESRTFREGNLMVRLDEPVR' A
#
# COMPACT_ATOMS: atom_id res chain seq x y z
N MET A 1 15.04 -3.33 8.14
CA MET A 1 14.43 -2.70 6.95
C MET A 1 12.93 -2.83 7.09
N PHE A 2 12.16 -1.76 6.89
CA PHE A 2 10.70 -1.77 7.09
C PHE A 2 9.98 -1.61 5.75
N CYS A 3 8.78 -2.19 5.66
CA CYS A 3 7.90 -2.06 4.51
C CYS A 3 6.93 -0.87 4.72
N LEU A 4 6.65 -0.13 3.65
CA LEU A 4 5.71 0.99 3.68
C LEU A 4 4.60 0.74 2.65
N PHE A 5 3.39 0.50 3.13
CA PHE A 5 2.21 0.28 2.29
C PHE A 5 1.29 1.50 2.28
N SER A 6 0.52 1.66 1.22
CA SER A 6 -0.53 2.68 1.13
C SER A 6 -1.90 2.03 1.05
N GLY A 7 -2.87 2.62 1.76
CA GLY A 7 -4.29 2.39 1.48
C GLY A 7 -4.75 3.10 0.19
N THR A 8 -6.04 2.97 -0.12
CA THR A 8 -6.66 3.54 -1.32
C THR A 8 -7.02 5.03 -1.20
N SER A 9 -7.08 5.57 0.01
CA SER A 9 -7.57 6.93 0.25
C SER A 9 -6.65 8.01 -0.32
N ASN A 10 -5.33 7.82 -0.27
CA ASN A 10 -4.37 8.81 -0.75
C ASN A 10 -3.00 8.21 -1.12
N PRO A 11 -2.90 7.45 -2.23
CA PRO A 11 -1.65 6.84 -2.67
C PRO A 11 -0.57 7.85 -3.05
N SER A 12 -0.95 9.04 -3.54
CA SER A 12 0.01 10.08 -3.92
C SER A 12 0.69 10.70 -2.70
N PHE A 13 -0.02 10.86 -1.58
CA PHE A 13 0.59 11.29 -0.33
C PHE A 13 1.54 10.22 0.24
N ALA A 14 1.13 8.95 0.22
CA ALA A 14 1.99 7.86 0.67
C ALA A 14 3.30 7.77 -0.13
N GLN A 15 3.24 8.02 -1.45
CA GLN A 15 4.45 8.09 -2.27
C GLN A 15 5.40 9.20 -1.82
N LYS A 16 4.88 10.41 -1.50
CA LYS A 16 5.71 11.50 -0.96
C LYS A 16 6.40 11.14 0.36
N VAL A 17 5.71 10.38 1.22
CA VAL A 17 6.31 9.88 2.47
C VAL A 17 7.42 8.87 2.17
N ALA A 18 7.20 7.94 1.23
CA ALA A 18 8.21 6.97 0.80
C ALA A 18 9.46 7.68 0.25
N ASP A 19 9.26 8.68 -0.61
CA ASP A 19 10.33 9.48 -1.22
C ASP A 19 11.13 10.24 -0.15
N HIS A 20 10.44 10.85 0.84
CA HIS A 20 11.09 11.56 1.94
C HIS A 20 11.93 10.63 2.83
N LEU A 21 11.46 9.40 3.04
CA LEU A 21 12.17 8.38 3.82
C LEU A 21 13.25 7.65 3.01
N GLY A 22 13.36 7.89 1.70
CA GLY A 22 14.28 7.17 0.82
C GLY A 22 13.96 5.68 0.66
N VAL A 23 12.70 5.29 0.87
CA VAL A 23 12.22 3.90 0.72
C VAL A 23 11.28 3.78 -0.46
N LYS A 24 11.07 2.54 -0.93
CA LYS A 24 10.03 2.27 -1.94
C LYS A 24 8.71 1.97 -1.25
N LEU A 25 7.62 2.38 -1.89
CA LEU A 25 6.29 1.92 -1.52
C LEU A 25 6.18 0.43 -1.87
N SER A 26 5.85 -0.38 -0.87
CA SER A 26 5.67 -1.82 -0.96
C SER A 26 4.47 -2.20 -1.82
N LYS A 27 4.56 -3.34 -2.52
CA LYS A 27 3.50 -3.76 -3.44
C LYS A 27 2.31 -4.38 -2.70
N SER A 28 1.13 -3.82 -2.92
CA SER A 28 -0.15 -4.38 -2.45
C SER A 28 -1.27 -4.10 -3.44
N GLU A 29 -2.17 -5.06 -3.57
CA GLU A 29 -3.43 -4.92 -4.31
C GLU A 29 -4.58 -4.68 -3.34
N SER A 30 -5.45 -3.74 -3.68
CA SER A 30 -6.69 -3.46 -2.94
C SER A 30 -7.86 -3.34 -3.89
N ARG A 31 -8.95 -4.06 -3.61
CA ARG A 31 -10.14 -4.07 -4.46
C ARG A 31 -11.40 -4.08 -3.59
N THR A 32 -12.33 -3.17 -3.88
CA THR A 32 -13.66 -3.19 -3.29
C THR A 32 -14.60 -4.04 -4.15
N PHE A 33 -15.25 -5.03 -3.54
CA PHE A 33 -16.29 -5.83 -4.18
C PHE A 33 -17.60 -5.03 -4.29
N ARG A 34 -18.51 -5.45 -5.17
CA ARG A 34 -19.81 -4.76 -5.36
C ARG A 34 -20.63 -4.70 -4.07
N GLU A 35 -20.49 -5.72 -3.21
CA GLU A 35 -21.12 -5.82 -1.90
C GLU A 35 -20.49 -4.91 -0.83
N GLY A 36 -19.43 -4.16 -1.16
CA GLY A 36 -18.76 -3.21 -0.26
C GLY A 36 -17.59 -3.80 0.54
N ASN A 37 -17.37 -5.11 0.51
CA ASN A 37 -16.22 -5.74 1.15
C ASN A 37 -14.90 -5.32 0.48
N LEU A 38 -13.87 -5.06 1.29
CA LEU A 38 -12.53 -4.72 0.82
C LEU A 38 -11.62 -5.95 0.84
N MET A 39 -11.08 -6.32 -0.32
CA MET A 39 -9.97 -7.26 -0.46
C MET A 39 -8.65 -6.50 -0.41
N VAL A 40 -7.69 -7.02 0.35
CA VAL A 40 -6.30 -6.56 0.35
C VAL A 40 -5.37 -7.76 0.21
N ARG A 41 -4.37 -7.67 -0.69
CA ARG A 41 -3.30 -8.66 -0.84
C ARG A 41 -1.95 -7.95 -0.81
N LEU A 42 -1.02 -8.49 -0.03
CA LEU A 42 0.37 -8.06 -0.01
C LEU A 42 1.14 -8.91 -1.02
N ASP A 43 1.77 -8.29 -2.02
CA ASP A 43 2.44 -8.99 -3.13
C ASP A 43 3.95 -9.19 -2.86
N GLU A 44 4.37 -9.05 -1.60
CA GLU A 44 5.75 -9.23 -1.14
C GLU A 44 5.80 -9.84 0.27
N PRO A 45 6.90 -10.53 0.65
CA PRO A 45 7.07 -11.09 1.98
C PRO A 45 7.17 -9.98 3.03
N VAL A 46 6.43 -10.12 4.14
CA VAL A 46 6.37 -9.13 5.24
C VAL A 46 6.71 -9.72 6.61
N ARG A 47 7.24 -10.95 6.64
CA ARG A 47 7.67 -11.62 7.87
C ARG A 47 8.95 -11.00 8.41
#